data_AF-A0A9E2AFW2-F1
#
_entry.id   AF-A0A9E2AFW2-F1
#
_cell.length_a   1.000
_cell.length_b   1.000
_cell.length_c   1.000
_cell.angle_alpha   90.00
_cell.angle_beta   90.00
_cell.angle_gamma   90.00
#
_symmetry.space_group_name_H-M   'P 1'
#
loop_
_entity.id
_entity.type
_entity.pdbx_description
1 polymer ?
#
loop_
_entity_poly.entity_id
_entity_poly.type
_entity_poly.pdbx_seq_one_letter_code
_entity_poly.pdbx_strand_id
1 'polypeptide(L)'
;MAHFDKGPNLVTPFGDLTFLRSTHNYNVESYTLAEADVPTVDVDGSDQKIWYSGTAVAVNTSGASNGKVGPVETGNATGRAPADTGNFKGISMTYVPWQAMRRDIEIGVVYQGVCYLAECYEVDGSGDYVTLTQGVADGMRGTSTLDLLFV
;
A
#
# COMPACT_ATOMS: atom_id res chain seq x y z
N MET A 1 45.88 -5.74 -3.41
CA MET A 1 44.73 -6.02 -2.53
C MET A 1 43.50 -6.07 -3.38
N ALA A 2 42.56 -6.99 -3.12
CA ALA A 2 41.30 -7.02 -3.85
C ALA A 2 40.55 -5.70 -3.59
N HIS A 3 40.31 -4.95 -4.65
CA HIS A 3 39.50 -3.76 -4.65
C HIS A 3 38.09 -4.19 -5.01
N PHE A 4 37.15 -3.98 -4.08
CA PHE A 4 35.74 -4.19 -4.35
C PHE A 4 35.19 -2.93 -5.00
N ASP A 5 34.95 -2.98 -6.31
CA ASP A 5 34.12 -1.99 -7.00
C ASP A 5 32.74 -2.01 -6.35
N LYS A 6 32.38 -0.93 -5.67
CA LYS A 6 30.98 -0.73 -5.27
C LYS A 6 30.20 -0.52 -6.55
N GLY A 7 29.11 -1.29 -6.73
CA GLY A 7 28.22 -1.16 -7.88
C GLY A 7 27.74 0.30 -8.04
N PRO A 8 27.22 0.66 -9.22
CA PRO A 8 26.70 2.00 -9.44
C PRO A 8 25.71 2.35 -8.31
N ASN A 9 25.72 3.59 -7.85
CA ASN A 9 24.76 4.15 -6.87
C ASN A 9 23.32 4.16 -7.44
N LEU A 10 22.86 3.03 -7.97
CA LEU A 10 21.49 2.80 -8.32
C LEU A 10 20.75 2.63 -7.00
N VAL A 11 19.98 3.64 -6.64
CA VAL A 11 19.03 3.58 -5.53
C VAL A 11 17.83 2.78 -6.03
N THR A 12 18.03 1.53 -6.42
CA THR A 12 16.89 0.63 -6.54
C THR A 12 16.38 0.46 -5.11
N PRO A 13 15.12 0.81 -4.79
CA PRO A 13 14.60 0.74 -3.44
C PRO A 13 14.40 -0.74 -3.06
N PHE A 14 15.49 -1.44 -2.79
CA PHE A 14 15.48 -2.76 -2.19
C PHE A 14 15.46 -2.58 -0.68
N GLY A 15 14.29 -2.78 -0.07
CA GLY A 15 14.13 -2.82 1.37
C GLY A 15 12.66 -2.75 1.76
N ASP A 16 12.23 -3.68 2.61
CA ASP A 16 10.89 -3.66 3.21
C ASP A 16 10.89 -2.61 4.33
N LEU A 17 10.20 -1.49 4.13
CA LEU A 17 9.85 -0.61 5.25
C LEU A 17 8.90 -1.38 6.15
N THR A 18 9.41 -1.74 7.34
CA THR A 18 8.68 -2.60 8.27
C THR A 18 7.69 -1.76 9.06
N PHE A 19 6.47 -1.65 8.54
CA PHE A 19 5.36 -0.96 9.21
C PHE A 19 4.84 -1.75 10.43
N LEU A 20 5.05 -3.07 10.49
CA LEU A 20 4.61 -3.89 11.62
C LEU A 20 5.54 -3.71 12.84
N ARG A 21 4.95 -3.43 14.01
CA ARG A 21 5.68 -3.35 15.28
C ARG A 21 5.76 -4.67 16.05
N SER A 22 5.07 -5.70 15.55
CA SER A 22 5.13 -7.05 16.10
C SER A 22 5.49 -8.05 15.01
N THR A 23 6.36 -8.99 15.34
CA THR A 23 6.69 -10.13 14.46
C THR A 23 5.69 -11.28 14.61
N HIS A 24 4.77 -11.21 15.58
CA HIS A 24 3.77 -12.24 15.88
C HIS A 24 2.37 -11.63 16.03
N ASN A 25 1.32 -12.47 16.02
CA ASN A 25 -0.07 -12.08 16.26
C ASN A 25 -0.62 -11.00 15.29
N TYR A 26 -0.29 -11.14 14.00
CA TYR A 26 -0.98 -10.43 12.94
C TYR A 26 -1.69 -11.44 12.03
N ASN A 27 -2.84 -11.06 11.50
CA ASN A 27 -3.56 -11.87 10.52
C ASN A 27 -3.57 -11.18 9.16
N VAL A 28 -3.45 -12.00 8.12
CA VAL A 28 -3.31 -11.58 6.74
C VAL A 28 -4.39 -12.23 5.91
N GLU A 29 -4.92 -11.49 4.94
CA GLU A 29 -5.81 -12.00 3.91
C GLU A 29 -5.27 -11.62 2.53
N SER A 30 -5.48 -12.49 1.55
CA SER A 30 -5.06 -12.28 0.16
C SER A 30 -6.09 -11.47 -0.61
N TYR A 31 -5.64 -10.46 -1.34
CA TYR A 31 -6.48 -9.66 -2.25
C TYR A 31 -5.82 -9.50 -3.62
N THR A 32 -6.64 -9.33 -4.66
CA THR A 32 -6.16 -8.98 -6.00
C THR A 32 -6.00 -7.47 -6.12
N LEU A 33 -4.75 -6.99 -6.16
CA LEU A 33 -4.37 -5.62 -6.49
C LEU A 33 -4.63 -5.36 -7.97
N ALA A 34 -5.39 -4.31 -8.27
CA ALA A 34 -5.62 -3.87 -9.63
C ALA A 34 -4.40 -3.11 -10.16
N GLU A 35 -3.83 -3.56 -11.29
CA GLU A 35 -2.68 -2.88 -11.92
C GLU A 35 -2.99 -1.41 -12.21
N ALA A 36 -4.22 -1.13 -12.66
CA ALA A 36 -4.64 0.21 -13.06
C ALA A 36 -4.63 1.22 -11.89
N ASP A 37 -4.73 0.72 -10.67
CA ASP A 37 -4.83 1.54 -9.45
C ASP A 37 -3.48 1.75 -8.75
N VAL A 38 -2.40 1.13 -9.25
CA VAL A 38 -1.05 1.36 -8.72
C VAL A 38 -0.50 2.67 -9.28
N PRO A 39 -0.09 3.63 -8.43
CA PRO A 39 0.47 4.89 -8.88
C PRO A 39 1.75 4.70 -9.72
N THR A 40 1.92 5.60 -10.68
CA THR A 40 3.14 5.67 -11.49
C THR A 40 4.12 6.60 -10.80
N VAL A 41 5.36 6.16 -10.67
CA VAL A 41 6.47 6.90 -10.07
C VAL A 41 7.59 6.98 -11.11
N ASP A 42 8.19 8.16 -11.28
CA ASP A 42 9.39 8.31 -12.10
C ASP A 42 10.61 7.76 -11.35
N VAL A 43 11.24 6.73 -11.91
CA VAL A 43 12.48 6.15 -11.39
C VAL A 43 13.54 6.29 -12.46
N ASP A 44 14.49 7.19 -12.21
CA ASP A 44 15.63 7.46 -13.10
C ASP A 44 15.20 7.79 -14.55
N GLY A 45 14.11 8.55 -14.73
CA GLY A 45 13.60 8.97 -16.04
C GLY A 45 12.76 7.90 -16.75
N SER A 46 12.27 6.91 -16.00
CA SER A 46 11.38 5.86 -16.50
C SER A 46 10.18 5.69 -15.57
N ASP A 47 8.99 5.77 -16.16
CA ASP A 47 7.74 5.51 -15.46
C ASP A 47 7.68 4.05 -14.98
N GLN A 48 7.51 3.87 -13.68
CA GLN A 48 7.36 2.58 -13.02
C GLN A 48 6.15 2.57 -12.11
N LYS A 49 5.46 1.43 -12.03
CA LYS A 49 4.45 1.18 -10.99
C LYS A 49 5.09 0.48 -9.81
N ILE A 50 5.19 1.21 -8.70
CA ILE A 50 5.76 0.71 -7.46
C ILE A 50 4.68 0.72 -6.38
N TRP A 51 4.48 -0.44 -5.78
CA TRP A 51 3.59 -0.61 -4.63
C TRP A 51 4.42 -0.84 -3.38
N TYR A 52 4.27 0.06 -2.40
CA TYR A 52 5.00 -0.03 -1.14
C TYR A 52 4.29 -0.92 -0.12
N SER A 53 5.05 -1.70 0.63
CA SER A 53 4.54 -2.27 1.89
C SER A 53 4.17 -1.14 2.85
N GLY A 54 3.14 -1.35 3.68
CA GLY A 54 2.60 -0.29 4.54
C GLY A 54 1.49 0.53 3.88
N THR A 55 1.17 0.30 2.61
CA THR A 55 0.08 1.02 1.91
C THR A 55 -1.28 0.60 2.46
N ALA A 56 -2.09 1.58 2.83
CA ALA A 56 -3.50 1.43 3.20
C ALA A 56 -4.32 0.96 1.99
N VAL A 57 -5.14 -0.07 2.18
CA VAL A 57 -5.84 -0.77 1.10
C VAL A 57 -7.34 -0.60 1.24
N ALA A 58 -8.00 -0.30 0.12
CA ALA A 58 -9.45 -0.30 -0.01
C ALA A 58 -9.91 -1.06 -1.26
N VAL A 59 -11.11 -1.64 -1.20
CA VAL A 59 -11.73 -2.31 -2.35
C VAL A 59 -12.42 -1.31 -3.26
N ASN A 60 -12.26 -1.48 -4.57
CA ASN A 60 -13.07 -0.77 -5.54
C ASN A 60 -14.50 -1.33 -5.53
N THR A 61 -15.49 -0.46 -5.43
CA THR A 61 -16.92 -0.82 -5.44
C THR A 61 -17.59 -0.59 -6.80
N SER A 62 -16.85 0.00 -7.75
CA SER A 62 -17.33 0.30 -9.09
C SER A 62 -16.18 0.36 -10.11
N GLY A 63 -16.52 0.53 -11.38
CA GLY A 63 -15.55 0.61 -12.49
C GLY A 63 -15.02 -0.75 -12.95
N ALA A 64 -14.02 -0.72 -13.83
CA ALA A 64 -13.43 -1.92 -14.43
C ALA A 64 -12.65 -2.79 -13.42
N SER A 65 -12.22 -2.18 -12.31
CA SER A 65 -11.50 -2.86 -11.21
C SER A 65 -12.41 -3.26 -10.04
N ASN A 66 -13.74 -3.25 -10.21
CA ASN A 66 -14.68 -3.59 -9.15
C ASN A 66 -14.36 -4.96 -8.51
N GLY A 67 -14.36 -5.02 -7.17
CA GLY A 67 -13.99 -6.19 -6.38
C GLY A 67 -12.49 -6.44 -6.23
N LYS A 68 -11.64 -5.69 -6.96
CA LYS A 68 -10.19 -5.64 -6.74
C LYS A 68 -9.85 -4.54 -5.74
N VAL A 69 -8.62 -4.56 -5.24
CA VAL A 69 -8.13 -3.57 -4.30
C VAL A 69 -7.13 -2.59 -4.94
N GLY A 70 -7.01 -1.42 -4.32
CA GLY A 70 -6.01 -0.40 -4.63
C GLY A 70 -5.67 0.39 -3.37
N PRO A 71 -4.82 1.42 -3.48
CA PRO A 71 -4.48 2.26 -2.34
C PRO A 71 -5.70 3.06 -1.86
N VAL A 72 -5.78 3.38 -0.56
CA VAL A 72 -6.66 4.48 -0.13
C VAL A 72 -6.15 5.76 -0.76
N GLU A 73 -7.03 6.48 -1.44
CA GLU A 73 -6.64 7.58 -2.32
C GLU A 73 -7.58 8.78 -2.18
N THR A 74 -7.04 9.95 -1.88
CA THR A 74 -7.84 11.18 -1.74
C THR A 74 -8.49 11.57 -3.07
N GLY A 75 -9.81 11.80 -3.06
CA GLY A 75 -10.56 12.19 -4.25
C GLY A 75 -10.89 11.03 -5.19
N ASN A 76 -10.56 9.78 -4.82
CA ASN A 76 -10.92 8.61 -5.58
C ASN A 76 -12.44 8.40 -5.67
N ALA A 77 -12.95 8.15 -6.87
CA ALA A 77 -14.39 8.00 -7.13
C ALA A 77 -14.86 6.52 -7.17
N THR A 78 -13.95 5.55 -7.05
CA THR A 78 -14.26 4.11 -7.16
C THR A 78 -14.49 3.44 -5.81
N GLY A 79 -14.62 4.22 -4.74
CA GLY A 79 -14.87 3.73 -3.38
C GLY A 79 -13.61 3.57 -2.52
N ARG A 80 -12.45 4.04 -2.99
CA ARG A 80 -11.18 4.02 -2.24
C ARG A 80 -10.87 5.34 -1.53
N ALA A 81 -11.82 6.27 -1.44
CA ALA A 81 -11.60 7.56 -0.77
C ALA A 81 -11.52 7.40 0.76
N PRO A 82 -10.78 8.28 1.46
CA PRO A 82 -10.75 8.33 2.93
C PRO A 82 -12.14 8.37 3.61
N ALA A 83 -13.14 8.95 2.94
CA ALA A 83 -14.51 9.02 3.44
C ALA A 83 -15.28 7.68 3.34
N ASP A 84 -14.83 6.75 2.50
CA ASP A 84 -15.49 5.47 2.21
C ASP A 84 -14.97 4.34 3.12
N THR A 85 -14.96 4.58 4.43
CA THR A 85 -14.30 3.70 5.42
C THR A 85 -14.79 2.25 5.41
N GLY A 86 -16.04 2.01 4.97
CA GLY A 86 -16.62 0.67 4.82
C GLY A 86 -15.91 -0.21 3.77
N ASN A 87 -15.09 0.39 2.91
CA ASN A 87 -14.36 -0.33 1.86
C ASN A 87 -12.91 -0.68 2.24
N PHE A 88 -12.44 -0.22 3.40
CA PHE A 88 -11.08 -0.48 3.86
C PHE A 88 -10.85 -1.97 4.14
N LYS A 89 -9.66 -2.47 3.76
CA LYS A 89 -9.25 -3.88 3.89
C LYS A 89 -8.04 -4.09 4.78
N GLY A 90 -7.31 -3.02 5.11
CA GLY A 90 -6.18 -3.05 6.05
C GLY A 90 -4.91 -2.46 5.43
N ILE A 91 -3.75 -2.95 5.86
CA ILE A 91 -2.44 -2.45 5.42
C ILE A 91 -1.71 -3.55 4.62
N SER A 92 -1.26 -3.24 3.41
CA SER A 92 -0.55 -4.22 2.58
C SER A 92 0.82 -4.56 3.17
N MET A 93 1.13 -5.85 3.22
CA MET A 93 2.46 -6.34 3.61
C MET A 93 3.34 -6.75 2.43
N THR A 94 2.81 -6.72 1.22
CA THR A 94 3.53 -7.15 0.02
C THR A 94 4.18 -5.95 -0.63
N TYR A 95 5.48 -6.00 -0.87
CA TYR A 95 6.16 -5.09 -1.76
C TYR A 95 6.07 -5.60 -3.19
N VAL A 96 5.56 -4.78 -4.11
CA VAL A 96 5.38 -5.17 -5.53
C VAL A 96 6.15 -4.20 -6.43
N PRO A 97 7.45 -4.44 -6.64
CA PRO A 97 8.24 -3.61 -7.52
C PRO A 97 8.00 -4.00 -8.98
N TRP A 98 7.62 -3.03 -9.83
CA TRP A 98 7.43 -3.11 -11.29
C TRP A 98 6.47 -4.17 -11.84
N GLN A 99 6.06 -5.18 -11.07
CA GLN A 99 5.24 -6.27 -11.60
C GLN A 99 3.85 -5.76 -12.00
N ALA A 100 3.35 -4.71 -11.33
CA ALA A 100 2.09 -4.05 -11.63
C ALA A 100 2.10 -3.27 -12.96
N MET A 101 3.23 -3.22 -13.68
CA MET A 101 3.32 -2.67 -15.04
C MET A 101 2.70 -3.58 -16.11
N ARG A 102 2.31 -4.80 -15.77
CA ARG A 102 1.93 -5.82 -16.78
C ARG A 102 0.69 -6.64 -16.43
N ARG A 103 0.27 -6.64 -15.16
CA ARG A 103 -0.83 -7.48 -14.68
C ARG A 103 -1.30 -7.07 -13.29
N ASP A 104 -2.52 -7.48 -12.97
CA ASP A 104 -3.01 -7.58 -11.60
C ASP A 104 -2.20 -8.59 -10.78
N ILE A 105 -2.10 -8.34 -9.47
CA ILE A 105 -1.18 -9.06 -8.58
C ILE A 105 -1.87 -9.42 -7.28
N GLU A 106 -1.61 -10.61 -6.78
CA GLU A 106 -2.05 -10.98 -5.43
C GLU A 106 -1.15 -10.33 -4.38
N ILE A 107 -1.77 -9.65 -3.41
CA ILE A 107 -1.09 -9.04 -2.28
C ILE A 107 -1.67 -9.58 -0.96
N GLY A 108 -0.81 -9.70 0.04
CA GLY A 108 -1.22 -9.89 1.43
C GLY A 108 -1.58 -8.56 2.07
N VAL A 109 -2.73 -8.52 2.75
CA VAL A 109 -3.22 -7.36 3.50
C VAL A 109 -3.41 -7.77 4.96
N VAL A 110 -2.75 -7.05 5.86
CA VAL A 110 -2.87 -7.20 7.30
C VAL A 110 -4.17 -6.53 7.74
N TYR A 111 -5.10 -7.33 8.25
CA TYR A 111 -6.37 -6.84 8.80
C TYR A 111 -6.38 -6.84 10.33
N GLN A 112 -5.42 -7.50 10.97
CA GLN A 112 -5.22 -7.48 12.42
C GLN A 112 -3.75 -7.36 12.76
N GLY A 113 -3.38 -6.44 13.67
CA GLY A 113 -1.99 -6.25 14.10
C GLY A 113 -1.69 -4.86 14.66
N VAL A 114 -0.41 -4.63 14.99
CA VAL A 114 0.10 -3.32 15.44
C VAL A 114 0.99 -2.73 14.36
N CYS A 115 0.56 -1.59 13.82
CA CYS A 115 1.22 -0.86 12.73
C CYS A 115 1.83 0.45 13.24
N TYR A 116 2.95 0.85 12.68
CA TYR A 116 3.58 2.15 12.93
C TYR A 116 3.07 3.16 11.92
N LEU A 117 2.35 4.18 12.39
CA LEU A 117 1.60 5.08 11.52
C LEU A 117 2.51 5.81 10.52
N ALA A 118 3.71 6.21 10.94
CA ALA A 118 4.64 6.96 10.09
C ALA A 118 5.23 6.14 8.93
N GLU A 119 5.16 4.81 9.00
CA GLU A 119 5.59 3.88 7.95
C GLU A 119 4.40 3.23 7.24
N CYS A 120 3.19 3.77 7.46
CA CYS A 120 2.01 3.46 6.67
C CYS A 120 1.77 4.58 5.67
N TYR A 121 1.22 4.24 4.50
CA TYR A 121 1.03 5.17 3.40
C TYR A 121 -0.42 5.20 2.90
N GLU A 122 -0.85 6.36 2.43
CA GLU A 122 -2.01 6.55 1.55
C GLU A 122 -1.55 7.28 0.29
N VAL A 123 -2.43 7.39 -0.71
CA VAL A 123 -2.15 8.14 -1.93
C VAL A 123 -2.94 9.45 -1.90
N ASP A 124 -2.28 10.55 -2.23
CA ASP A 124 -2.93 11.86 -2.29
C ASP A 124 -3.70 12.05 -3.61
N GLY A 125 -4.35 13.21 -3.79
CA GLY A 125 -5.09 13.51 -5.03
C GLY A 125 -4.19 13.73 -6.26
N SER A 126 -2.86 13.77 -6.09
CA SER A 126 -1.87 13.89 -7.16
C SER A 126 -1.36 12.52 -7.62
N GLY A 127 -1.68 11.45 -6.88
CA GLY A 127 -1.14 10.11 -7.11
C GLY A 127 0.17 9.84 -6.36
N ASP A 128 0.57 10.72 -5.45
CA ASP A 128 1.80 10.55 -4.67
C ASP A 128 1.54 9.78 -3.38
N TYR A 129 2.49 8.91 -2.99
CA TYR A 129 2.44 8.27 -1.68
C TYR A 129 2.78 9.28 -0.58
N VAL A 130 1.89 9.39 0.38
CA VAL A 130 2.04 10.24 1.57
C VAL A 130 1.84 9.40 2.82
N THR A 131 2.38 9.85 3.96
CA THR A 131 2.16 9.17 5.24
C THR A 131 0.67 9.08 5.54
N LEU A 132 0.22 7.91 6.01
CA LEU A 132 -1.15 7.64 6.39
C LEU A 132 -1.63 8.69 7.40
N THR A 133 -2.74 9.35 7.08
CA THR A 133 -3.27 10.39 7.95
C THR A 133 -3.95 9.79 9.17
N GLN A 134 -4.00 10.55 10.27
CA GLN A 134 -4.75 10.13 11.46
C GLN A 134 -6.22 9.88 11.14
N GLY A 135 -6.82 10.65 10.22
CA GLY A 135 -8.21 10.46 9.81
C GLY A 135 -8.47 9.10 9.15
N VAL A 136 -7.58 8.65 8.26
CA VAL A 136 -7.69 7.33 7.64
C VAL A 136 -7.41 6.23 8.67
N ALA A 137 -6.42 6.40 9.54
CA ALA A 137 -6.14 5.45 10.62
C ALA A 137 -7.35 5.30 11.57
N ASP A 138 -8.03 6.39 11.90
CA ASP A 138 -9.25 6.40 12.70
C ASP A 138 -10.40 5.71 11.97
N GLY A 139 -10.54 5.96 10.66
CA GLY A 139 -11.49 5.27 9.80
C GLY A 139 -11.26 3.76 9.79
N MET A 140 -10.01 3.32 9.69
CA MET A 140 -9.64 1.89 9.75
C MET A 140 -9.96 1.26 11.11
N ARG A 141 -9.69 1.97 12.22
CA ARG A 141 -10.05 1.51 13.57
C ARG A 141 -11.56 1.41 13.79
N GLY A 142 -12.33 2.23 13.09
CA GLY A 142 -13.80 2.21 13.13
C GLY A 142 -14.44 1.06 12.34
N THR A 143 -13.68 0.38 11.48
CA THR A 143 -14.19 -0.70 10.62
C THR A 143 -14.23 -2.02 11.38
N SER A 144 -15.41 -2.62 11.53
CA SER A 144 -15.62 -3.83 12.34
C SER A 144 -14.87 -5.08 11.86
N THR A 145 -14.42 -5.10 10.60
CA THR A 145 -13.63 -6.19 10.02
C THR A 145 -12.13 -6.03 10.22
N LEU A 146 -11.68 -4.89 10.76
CA LEU A 146 -10.27 -4.59 10.99
C LEU A 146 -9.99 -4.48 12.50
N ASP A 147 -8.88 -5.07 12.94
CA ASP A 147 -8.36 -4.99 14.30
C ASP A 147 -6.92 -4.48 14.28
N LEU A 148 -6.77 -3.23 13.82
CA LEU A 148 -5.49 -2.57 13.65
C LEU A 148 -5.25 -1.54 14.76
N LEU A 149 -4.11 -1.66 15.44
CA LEU A 149 -3.62 -0.65 16.36
C LEU A 149 -2.53 0.16 15.66
N PHE A 150 -2.67 1.49 15.64
CA PHE A 150 -1.64 2.40 15.14
C PHE A 150 -0.87 3.03 16.30
N VAL A 151 0.46 2.95 16.25
CA VAL A 151 1.40 3.55 17.21
C VAL A 151 2.33 4.55 16.54
#